data_AF-A0A847JAE9-F1
#
_entry.id   AF-A0A847JAE9-F1
#
_cell.length_a   1.000
_cell.length_b   1.000
_cell.length_c   1.000
_cell.angle_alpha   90.00
_cell.angle_beta   90.00
_cell.angle_gamma   90.00
#
_symmetry.space_group_name_H-M   'P 1'
#
loop_
_entity.id
_entity.type
_entity.pdbx_description
1 polymer ?
#
loop_
_entity_poly.entity_id
_entity_poly.type
_entity_poly.pdbx_seq_one_letter_code
_entity_poly.pdbx_strand_id
1 'polypeptide(L)'
;SPLPSVPGEASAHFLMGYIRFAHFAAGQTLIVFFLVRIYWAFVGNQFSRQLFYLPVWNKTWLWGVLYEARWYAFLVKDPKKYIGHNPLAHIAMFTFMLFLVFMIFSGLALYSEGAGRESFYYAIAGWMFSIFPNSQDLHTYHHLGMWAIVTFVVVHVYAAVREDILSRQSMISSMVSGERLFRDDLKD
;
A
#
# COMPACT_ATOMS: atom_id res chain seq x y z
N SER A 1 -1.63 -1.32 20.73
CA SER A 1 -1.15 -1.25 22.12
C SER A 1 -1.80 -0.08 22.83
N PRO A 2 -2.32 -0.24 24.06
CA PRO A 2 -2.95 0.86 24.78
C PRO A 2 -1.90 1.87 25.26
N LEU A 3 -2.33 3.12 25.43
CA LEU A 3 -1.54 4.14 26.11
C LEU A 3 -1.46 3.84 27.63
N PRO A 4 -0.47 4.39 28.34
CA PRO A 4 -0.43 4.34 29.80
C PRO A 4 -1.72 4.90 30.42
N SER A 5 -2.21 4.26 31.48
CA SER A 5 -3.38 4.74 32.22
C SER A 5 -3.05 6.05 32.95
N VAL A 6 -3.93 7.03 32.84
CA VAL A 6 -3.80 8.34 33.50
C VAL A 6 -4.87 8.42 34.61
N PRO A 7 -4.55 8.83 35.85
CA PRO A 7 -5.56 9.01 36.89
C PRO A 7 -6.46 10.22 36.60
N GLY A 8 -7.73 10.15 36.99
CA GLY A 8 -8.72 11.24 36.81
C GLY A 8 -9.91 10.85 35.93
N GLU A 9 -10.81 11.81 35.68
CA GLU A 9 -11.96 11.59 34.79
C GLU A 9 -11.53 11.57 33.31
N ALA A 10 -12.16 10.70 32.51
CA ALA A 10 -11.88 10.60 31.08
C ALA A 10 -12.18 11.89 30.30
N SER A 11 -13.11 12.72 30.78
CA SER A 11 -13.43 14.04 30.24
C SER A 11 -12.24 15.01 30.32
N ALA A 12 -11.43 14.89 31.38
CA ALA A 12 -10.22 15.70 31.60
C ALA A 12 -9.01 15.19 30.77
N HIS A 13 -9.05 13.95 30.29
CA HIS A 13 -7.95 13.30 29.57
C HIS A 13 -8.43 12.63 28.26
N PHE A 14 -8.61 13.45 27.22
CA PHE A 14 -9.17 13.00 25.93
C PHE A 14 -8.14 12.52 24.88
N LEU A 15 -6.91 12.19 25.29
CA LEU A 15 -5.81 11.84 24.37
C LEU A 15 -6.15 10.67 23.44
N MET A 16 -6.71 9.57 23.99
CA MET A 16 -7.12 8.43 23.17
C MET A 16 -8.26 8.80 22.19
N GLY A 17 -9.13 9.72 22.59
CA GLY A 17 -10.18 10.27 21.73
C GLY A 17 -9.58 10.97 20.51
N TYR A 18 -8.59 11.83 20.70
CA TYR A 18 -7.87 12.49 19.60
C TYR A 18 -7.14 11.51 18.68
N ILE A 19 -6.49 10.48 19.24
CA ILE A 19 -5.79 9.46 18.44
C ILE A 19 -6.78 8.67 17.58
N ARG A 20 -7.92 8.25 18.17
CA ARG A 20 -8.98 7.56 17.41
C ARG A 20 -9.55 8.45 16.33
N PHE A 21 -9.82 9.71 16.64
CA PHE A 21 -10.32 10.69 15.67
C PHE A 21 -9.34 10.85 14.50
N ALA A 22 -8.05 11.09 14.77
CA ALA A 22 -7.04 11.25 13.75
C ALA A 22 -6.90 9.99 12.89
N HIS A 23 -6.93 8.80 13.51
CA HIS A 23 -6.89 7.53 12.80
C HIS A 23 -8.10 7.36 11.86
N PHE A 24 -9.32 7.64 12.33
CA PHE A 24 -10.53 7.56 11.51
C PHE A 24 -10.51 8.58 10.38
N ALA A 25 -10.14 9.83 10.65
CA ALA A 25 -10.03 10.88 9.63
C ALA A 25 -8.99 10.53 8.55
N ALA A 26 -7.83 10.01 8.95
CA ALA A 26 -6.81 9.53 8.03
C ALA A 26 -7.31 8.33 7.21
N GLY A 27 -8.05 7.40 7.82
CA GLY A 27 -8.67 6.27 7.15
C GLY A 27 -9.69 6.70 6.08
N GLN A 28 -10.58 7.65 6.38
CA GLN A 28 -11.52 8.20 5.40
C GLN A 28 -10.78 8.89 4.23
N THR A 29 -9.74 9.66 4.55
CA THR A 29 -8.89 10.32 3.55
C THR A 29 -8.19 9.32 2.64
N LEU A 30 -7.64 8.23 3.21
CA LEU A 30 -7.03 7.13 2.48
C LEU A 30 -8.02 6.50 1.50
N ILE A 31 -9.27 6.25 1.94
CA ILE A 31 -10.32 5.69 1.07
C ILE A 31 -10.59 6.60 -0.12
N VAL A 32 -10.73 7.91 0.10
CA VAL A 32 -10.95 8.88 -1.00
C VAL A 32 -9.79 8.85 -2.00
N PHE A 33 -8.54 8.91 -1.54
CA PHE A 33 -7.38 8.84 -2.42
C PHE A 33 -7.29 7.49 -3.16
N PHE A 34 -7.65 6.40 -2.49
CA PHE A 34 -7.68 5.08 -3.09
C PHE A 34 -8.73 4.98 -4.21
N LEU A 35 -9.92 5.54 -4.00
CA LEU A 35 -10.98 5.60 -5.02
C LEU A 35 -10.56 6.48 -6.21
N VAL A 36 -9.95 7.64 -5.95
CA VAL A 36 -9.37 8.48 -7.01
C VAL A 36 -8.30 7.70 -7.79
N ARG A 37 -7.49 6.89 -7.09
CA ARG A 37 -6.47 6.06 -7.74
C ARG A 37 -7.08 4.97 -8.62
N ILE A 38 -8.16 4.32 -8.17
CA ILE A 38 -8.95 3.37 -8.98
C ILE A 38 -9.54 4.07 -10.20
N TYR A 39 -10.16 5.24 -10.02
CA TYR A 39 -10.72 6.00 -11.14
C TYR A 39 -9.65 6.33 -12.20
N TRP A 40 -8.45 6.73 -11.77
CA TRP A 40 -7.33 7.03 -12.66
C TRP A 40 -6.77 5.80 -13.39
N ALA A 41 -7.07 4.59 -12.91
CA ALA A 41 -6.76 3.37 -13.64
C ALA A 41 -7.54 3.32 -14.97
N PHE A 42 -8.80 3.74 -14.96
CA PHE A 42 -9.67 3.67 -16.14
C PHE A 42 -9.40 4.85 -17.08
N VAL A 43 -9.34 6.06 -16.54
CA VAL A 43 -9.23 7.30 -17.33
C VAL A 43 -7.79 7.65 -17.70
N GLY A 44 -6.80 7.19 -16.92
CA GLY A 44 -5.40 7.53 -17.12
C GLY A 44 -4.70 6.78 -18.25
N ASN A 45 -3.38 6.98 -18.33
CA ASN A 45 -2.52 6.43 -19.37
C ASN A 45 -2.22 4.93 -19.17
N GLN A 46 -1.49 4.34 -20.12
CA GLN A 46 -1.08 2.93 -20.04
C GLN A 46 -0.30 2.57 -18.75
N PHE A 47 0.43 3.53 -18.17
CA PHE A 47 1.21 3.32 -16.94
C PHE A 47 0.33 3.36 -15.68
N SER A 48 -0.77 4.12 -15.67
CA SER A 48 -1.72 4.10 -14.55
C SER A 48 -2.49 2.78 -14.49
N ARG A 49 -2.76 2.17 -15.65
CA ARG A 49 -3.42 0.86 -15.79
C ARG A 49 -2.54 -0.31 -15.32
N GLN A 50 -1.23 -0.17 -15.44
CA GLN A 50 -0.27 -1.24 -15.16
C GLN A 50 -0.51 -1.84 -13.77
N LEU A 51 -0.77 -1.02 -12.74
CA LEU A 51 -0.98 -1.47 -11.36
C LEU A 51 -2.20 -2.37 -11.13
N PHE A 52 -3.13 -2.47 -12.09
CA PHE A 52 -4.40 -3.19 -11.92
C PHE A 52 -4.46 -4.55 -12.62
N TYR A 53 -3.42 -4.94 -13.36
CA TYR A 53 -3.31 -6.26 -13.96
C TYR A 53 -1.87 -6.77 -13.93
N LEU A 54 -1.69 -8.06 -13.68
CA LEU A 54 -0.39 -8.73 -13.77
C LEU A 54 -0.34 -9.59 -15.05
N PRO A 55 0.62 -9.36 -15.97
CA PRO A 55 0.76 -10.16 -17.19
C PRO A 55 1.46 -11.50 -16.89
N VAL A 56 0.87 -12.30 -16.00
CA VAL A 56 1.43 -13.59 -15.53
C VAL A 56 1.62 -14.62 -16.64
N TRP A 57 0.93 -14.46 -17.76
CA TRP A 57 1.05 -15.31 -18.95
C TRP A 57 2.23 -14.93 -19.86
N ASN A 58 2.85 -13.76 -19.64
CA ASN A 58 3.97 -13.30 -20.44
C ASN A 58 5.29 -13.86 -19.88
N LYS A 59 5.89 -14.79 -20.62
CA LYS A 59 7.17 -15.44 -20.25
C LYS A 59 8.31 -14.44 -20.07
N THR A 60 8.35 -13.37 -20.86
CA THR A 60 9.36 -12.31 -20.74
C THR A 60 9.20 -11.53 -19.44
N TRP A 61 7.96 -11.24 -19.04
CA TRP A 61 7.69 -10.57 -17.78
C TRP A 61 8.07 -11.44 -16.58
N LEU A 62 7.72 -12.73 -16.60
CA LEU A 62 8.13 -13.69 -15.56
C LEU A 62 9.64 -13.84 -15.46
N TRP A 63 10.35 -13.89 -16.60
CA TRP A 63 11.80 -13.87 -16.61
C TRP A 63 12.36 -12.59 -15.98
N GLY A 64 11.74 -11.44 -16.28
CA GLY A 64 12.10 -10.17 -15.67
C GLY A 64 11.89 -10.14 -14.15
N VAL A 65 10.84 -10.79 -13.62
CA VAL A 65 10.65 -10.96 -12.16
C VAL A 65 11.85 -11.69 -11.54
N LEU A 66 12.27 -12.80 -12.14
CA LEU A 66 13.40 -13.59 -11.64
C LEU A 66 14.73 -12.84 -11.80
N TYR A 67 14.92 -12.10 -12.89
CA TYR A 67 16.12 -11.30 -13.11
C TYR A 67 16.23 -10.19 -12.05
N GLU A 68 15.15 -9.46 -11.79
CA GLU A 68 15.15 -8.40 -10.78
C GLU A 68 15.31 -8.96 -9.37
N ALA A 69 14.72 -10.12 -9.07
CA ALA A 69 14.99 -10.80 -7.80
C ALA A 69 16.48 -11.11 -7.62
N ARG A 70 17.16 -11.56 -8.69
CA ARG A 70 18.61 -11.78 -8.69
C ARG A 70 19.40 -10.48 -8.57
N TRP A 71 18.96 -9.39 -9.20
CA TRP A 71 19.55 -8.06 -9.07
C TRP A 71 19.50 -7.57 -7.62
N TYR A 72 18.35 -7.68 -6.96
CA TYR A 72 18.21 -7.32 -5.54
C TYR A 72 19.00 -8.26 -4.62
N ALA A 73 19.18 -9.52 -5.01
CA ALA A 73 20.04 -10.49 -4.31
C ALA A 73 21.54 -10.35 -4.65
N PHE A 74 21.95 -9.33 -5.41
CA PHE A 74 23.34 -9.10 -5.84
C PHE A 74 23.96 -10.25 -6.66
N LEU A 75 23.13 -11.07 -7.30
CA LEU A 75 23.57 -12.18 -8.15
C LEU A 75 23.86 -11.77 -9.60
N VAL A 76 23.54 -10.52 -9.97
CA VAL A 76 23.74 -9.97 -11.31
C VAL A 76 24.36 -8.57 -11.20
N LYS A 77 25.22 -8.21 -12.15
CA LYS A 77 26.00 -6.95 -12.12
C LYS A 77 25.25 -5.72 -12.63
N ASP A 78 24.35 -5.89 -13.60
CA ASP A 78 23.70 -4.77 -14.29
C ASP A 78 22.17 -4.86 -14.21
N PRO A 79 21.48 -3.79 -13.80
CA PRO A 79 20.01 -3.74 -13.82
C PRO A 79 19.48 -3.58 -15.24
N LYS A 80 18.25 -4.03 -15.48
CA LYS A 80 17.57 -3.75 -16.75
C LYS A 80 16.77 -2.45 -16.67
N LYS A 81 16.69 -1.74 -17.80
CA LYS A 81 15.84 -0.56 -17.93
C LYS A 81 14.40 -0.99 -18.21
N TYR A 82 13.48 -0.62 -17.33
CA TYR A 82 12.05 -0.83 -17.52
C TYR A 82 11.33 0.52 -17.58
N ILE A 83 10.45 0.67 -18.58
CA ILE A 83 9.55 1.83 -18.66
C ILE A 83 8.34 1.53 -17.76
N GLY A 84 8.11 2.37 -16.75
CA GLY A 84 7.12 2.14 -15.70
C GLY A 84 7.70 1.34 -14.52
N HIS A 85 6.91 0.41 -13.98
CA HIS A 85 7.36 -0.49 -12.90
C HIS A 85 8.17 -1.65 -13.48
N ASN A 86 9.29 -2.00 -12.82
CA ASN A 86 9.94 -3.27 -13.09
C ASN A 86 9.00 -4.44 -12.68
N PRO A 87 9.14 -5.65 -13.27
CA PRO A 87 8.20 -6.75 -13.03
C PRO A 87 8.06 -7.16 -11.55
N LEU A 88 9.14 -7.07 -10.77
CA LEU A 88 9.10 -7.41 -9.35
C LEU A 88 8.36 -6.34 -8.52
N ALA A 89 8.66 -5.06 -8.75
CA ALA A 89 7.96 -3.94 -8.14
C ALA A 89 6.49 -3.92 -8.54
N HIS A 90 6.17 -4.35 -9.76
CA HIS A 90 4.79 -4.50 -10.23
C HIS A 90 4.01 -5.51 -9.37
N ILE A 91 4.58 -6.69 -9.08
CA ILE A 91 3.97 -7.68 -8.15
C ILE A 91 3.83 -7.10 -6.75
N ALA A 92 4.88 -6.45 -6.25
CA ALA A 92 4.88 -5.89 -4.89
C ALA A 92 3.79 -4.83 -4.72
N MET A 93 3.67 -3.91 -5.68
CA MET A 93 2.65 -2.86 -5.66
C MET A 93 1.23 -3.41 -5.85
N PHE A 94 1.02 -4.39 -6.73
CA PHE A 94 -0.29 -5.04 -6.90
C PHE A 94 -0.72 -5.74 -5.62
N THR A 95 0.17 -6.51 -5.00
CA THR A 95 -0.08 -7.20 -3.73
C THR A 95 -0.38 -6.21 -2.60
N PHE A 96 0.39 -5.12 -2.52
CA PHE A 96 0.15 -4.05 -1.55
C PHE A 96 -1.21 -3.38 -1.75
N MET A 97 -1.64 -3.19 -3.01
CA MET A 97 -2.96 -2.64 -3.31
C MET A 97 -4.10 -3.55 -2.85
N LEU A 98 -3.99 -4.87 -3.07
CA LEU A 98 -4.95 -5.85 -2.52
C LEU A 98 -4.99 -5.81 -1.00
N PHE A 99 -3.83 -5.67 -0.37
CA PHE A 99 -3.72 -5.58 1.07
C PHE A 99 -4.35 -4.30 1.64
N LEU A 100 -4.18 -3.16 0.95
CA LEU A 100 -4.88 -1.92 1.29
C LEU A 100 -6.40 -2.06 1.21
N VAL A 101 -6.92 -2.81 0.22
CA VAL A 101 -8.36 -3.10 0.14
C VAL A 101 -8.84 -3.84 1.39
N PHE A 102 -8.10 -4.86 1.84
CA PHE A 102 -8.40 -5.53 3.11
C PHE A 102 -8.40 -4.57 4.30
N MET A 103 -7.42 -3.67 4.39
CA MET A 103 -7.33 -2.67 5.47
C MET A 103 -8.49 -1.68 5.45
N ILE A 104 -8.94 -1.27 4.28
CA ILE A 104 -10.11 -0.40 4.11
C ILE A 104 -11.37 -1.11 4.60
N PHE A 105 -11.66 -2.32 4.13
CA PHE A 105 -12.89 -3.02 4.51
C PHE A 105 -12.89 -3.45 5.98
N SER A 106 -11.78 -3.96 6.50
CA SER A 106 -11.66 -4.27 7.93
C SER A 106 -11.79 -3.02 8.80
N GLY A 107 -11.18 -1.90 8.42
CA GLY A 107 -11.30 -0.63 9.14
C GLY A 107 -12.72 -0.05 9.14
N LEU A 108 -13.40 -0.10 7.98
CA LEU A 108 -14.80 0.34 7.86
C LEU A 108 -15.76 -0.54 8.68
N ALA A 109 -15.55 -1.86 8.68
CA ALA A 109 -16.33 -2.79 9.47
C ALA A 109 -16.17 -2.49 10.98
N LEU A 110 -14.94 -2.32 11.47
CA LEU A 110 -14.69 -1.97 12.88
C LEU A 110 -15.24 -0.57 13.23
N TYR A 111 -15.14 0.40 12.32
CA TYR A 111 -15.75 1.71 12.52
C TYR A 111 -17.28 1.63 12.66
N SER A 112 -17.92 0.71 11.92
CA SER A 112 -19.37 0.51 11.97
C SER A 112 -19.90 0.02 13.33
N GLU A 113 -19.06 -0.63 14.15
CA GLU A 113 -19.47 -1.02 15.50
C GLU A 113 -19.76 0.18 16.39
N GLY A 114 -19.02 1.29 16.20
CA GLY A 114 -19.28 2.55 16.86
C GLY A 114 -20.38 3.37 16.21
N ALA A 115 -20.53 3.30 14.89
CA ALA A 115 -21.54 4.04 14.14
C ALA A 115 -22.94 3.39 14.17
N GLY A 116 -23.02 2.10 14.50
CA GLY A 116 -24.26 1.31 14.55
C GLY A 116 -24.50 0.46 13.29
N ARG A 117 -25.32 -0.59 13.42
CA ARG A 117 -25.65 -1.53 12.33
C ARG A 117 -26.49 -0.92 11.20
N GLU A 118 -27.25 0.13 11.51
CA GLU A 118 -28.02 0.88 10.51
C GLU A 118 -27.15 1.87 9.72
N SER A 119 -25.85 1.95 10.03
CA SER A 119 -24.95 2.90 9.38
C SER A 119 -24.59 2.47 7.95
N PHE A 120 -24.31 3.45 7.09
CA PHE A 120 -23.75 3.23 5.76
C PHE A 120 -22.48 2.37 5.78
N TYR A 121 -21.65 2.53 6.82
CA TYR A 121 -20.42 1.76 6.99
C TYR A 121 -20.68 0.26 7.19
N TYR A 122 -21.72 -0.09 7.95
CA TYR A 122 -22.12 -1.49 8.12
C TYR A 122 -22.67 -2.08 6.81
N ALA A 123 -23.42 -1.30 6.03
CA ALA A 123 -23.94 -1.76 4.74
C ALA A 123 -22.83 -2.16 3.75
N ILE A 124 -21.71 -1.43 3.72
CA ILE A 124 -20.62 -1.68 2.77
C ILE A 124 -19.58 -2.70 3.25
N ALA A 125 -19.36 -2.80 4.56
CA ALA A 125 -18.26 -3.60 5.13
C ALA A 125 -18.70 -4.63 6.17
N GLY A 126 -19.99 -4.67 6.55
CA GLY A 126 -20.52 -5.57 7.57
C GLY A 126 -20.34 -7.06 7.23
N TRP A 127 -20.21 -7.41 5.95
CA TRP A 127 -19.89 -8.76 5.49
C TRP A 127 -18.55 -9.29 6.03
N MET A 128 -17.64 -8.41 6.46
CA MET A 128 -16.40 -8.80 7.14
C MET A 128 -16.70 -9.60 8.41
N PHE A 129 -17.79 -9.28 9.13
CA PHE A 129 -18.20 -10.02 10.33
C PHE A 129 -18.85 -11.38 10.01
N SER A 130 -19.20 -11.65 8.75
CA SER A 130 -19.59 -13.01 8.33
C SER A 130 -18.37 -13.92 8.17
N ILE A 131 -17.20 -13.36 7.86
CA ILE A 131 -15.93 -14.08 7.74
C ILE A 131 -15.21 -14.15 9.09
N PHE A 132 -15.28 -13.06 9.87
CA PHE A 132 -14.69 -12.92 11.21
C PHE A 132 -15.82 -12.65 12.22
N PRO A 133 -16.56 -13.69 12.68
CA PRO A 133 -17.71 -13.51 13.57
C PRO A 133 -17.39 -12.82 14.89
N ASN A 134 -16.17 -13.02 15.40
CA ASN A 134 -15.68 -12.30 16.56
C ASN A 134 -14.98 -11.00 16.14
N SER A 135 -15.51 -9.85 16.57
CA SER A 135 -14.91 -8.55 16.26
C SER A 135 -13.44 -8.45 16.71
N GLN A 136 -13.08 -9.08 17.84
CA GLN A 136 -11.70 -9.05 18.31
C GLN A 136 -10.72 -9.73 17.33
N ASP A 137 -11.18 -10.73 16.58
CA ASP A 137 -10.36 -11.37 15.54
C ASP A 137 -10.11 -10.37 14.41
N LEU A 138 -11.15 -9.63 13.99
CA LEU A 138 -11.02 -8.60 12.97
C LEU A 138 -10.09 -7.47 13.40
N HIS A 139 -10.16 -7.03 14.66
CA HIS A 139 -9.18 -6.12 15.27
C HIS A 139 -7.75 -6.67 15.17
N THR A 140 -7.57 -7.96 15.44
CA THR A 140 -6.26 -8.63 15.41
C THR A 140 -5.71 -8.67 13.98
N TYR A 141 -6.53 -9.06 13.00
CA TYR A 141 -6.11 -9.08 11.59
C TYR A 141 -5.88 -7.68 11.02
N HIS A 142 -6.67 -6.67 11.40
CA HIS A 142 -6.42 -5.29 11.02
C HIS A 142 -5.09 -4.78 11.62
N HIS A 143 -4.78 -5.16 12.87
CA HIS A 143 -3.50 -4.81 13.49
C HIS A 143 -2.31 -5.54 12.87
N LEU A 144 -2.46 -6.82 12.51
CA LEU A 144 -1.47 -7.56 11.72
C LEU A 144 -1.28 -6.91 10.34
N GLY A 145 -2.39 -6.43 9.78
CA GLY A 145 -2.51 -5.46 8.71
C GLY A 145 -1.47 -4.35 8.77
N MET A 146 -1.55 -3.54 9.82
CA MET A 146 -0.63 -2.43 10.06
C MET A 146 0.84 -2.87 10.02
N TRP A 147 1.20 -4.01 10.63
CA TRP A 147 2.58 -4.50 10.57
C TRP A 147 3.06 -4.83 9.16
N ALA A 148 2.21 -5.45 8.33
CA ALA A 148 2.60 -5.72 6.96
C ALA A 148 2.78 -4.42 6.15
N ILE A 149 1.98 -3.37 6.40
CA ILE A 149 2.20 -2.04 5.81
C ILE A 149 3.55 -1.49 6.27
N VAL A 150 3.86 -1.54 7.57
CA VAL A 150 5.14 -1.03 8.09
C VAL A 150 6.32 -1.77 7.45
N THR A 151 6.29 -3.10 7.39
CA THR A 151 7.32 -3.89 6.71
C THR A 151 7.44 -3.53 5.23
N PHE A 152 6.31 -3.40 4.53
CA PHE A 152 6.30 -3.00 3.13
C PHE A 152 6.94 -1.62 2.94
N VAL A 153 6.59 -0.63 3.76
CA VAL A 153 7.16 0.73 3.67
C VAL A 153 8.66 0.70 3.87
N VAL A 154 9.16 -0.04 4.87
CA VAL A 154 10.61 -0.19 5.12
C VAL A 154 11.31 -0.79 3.89
N VAL A 155 10.79 -1.91 3.38
CA VAL A 155 11.37 -2.58 2.21
C VAL A 155 11.28 -1.71 0.95
N HIS A 156 10.16 -1.02 0.74
CA HIS A 156 9.91 -0.17 -0.41
C HIS A 156 10.84 1.05 -0.43
N VAL A 157 10.98 1.74 0.71
CA VAL A 157 11.90 2.88 0.83
C VAL A 157 13.34 2.42 0.61
N TYR A 158 13.75 1.30 1.23
CA TYR A 158 15.08 0.73 0.98
C TYR A 158 15.29 0.42 -0.51
N ALA A 159 14.34 -0.27 -1.15
CA ALA A 159 14.47 -0.64 -2.56
C ALA A 159 14.50 0.60 -3.48
N ALA A 160 13.68 1.62 -3.20
CA ALA A 160 13.66 2.86 -3.96
C ALA A 160 14.99 3.62 -3.84
N VAL A 161 15.51 3.79 -2.63
CA VAL A 161 16.81 4.45 -2.39
C VAL A 161 17.96 3.64 -3.00
N ARG A 162 17.94 2.32 -2.81
CA ARG A 162 18.94 1.42 -3.42
C ARG A 162 18.94 1.58 -4.94
N GLU A 163 17.77 1.56 -5.57
CA GLU A 163 17.66 1.67 -7.02
C GLU A 163 18.05 3.07 -7.52
N ASP A 164 17.76 4.13 -6.77
CA ASP A 164 18.17 5.50 -7.13
C ASP A 164 19.71 5.68 -7.07
N ILE A 165 20.38 5.00 -6.13
CA ILE A 165 21.85 5.06 -5.99
C ILE A 165 22.57 4.12 -6.98
N LEU A 166 22.10 2.87 -7.11
CA LEU A 166 22.78 1.82 -7.88
C LEU A 166 22.35 1.78 -9.36
N SER A 167 21.13 2.23 -9.68
CA SER A 167 20.69 2.31 -11.07
C SER A 167 21.03 3.68 -11.65
N ARG A 168 21.19 3.74 -12.98
CA ARG A 168 21.44 5.00 -13.70
C ARG A 168 20.16 5.80 -13.98
N GLN A 169 19.18 5.73 -13.08
CA GLN A 169 17.83 6.25 -13.30
C GLN A 169 17.37 7.07 -12.09
N SER A 170 16.73 8.21 -12.36
CA SER A 170 16.20 9.09 -11.32
C SER A 170 14.82 8.59 -10.85
N MET A 171 14.81 7.57 -10.00
CA MET A 171 13.57 6.96 -9.51
C MET A 171 12.83 7.88 -8.54
N ILE A 172 13.53 8.40 -7.53
CA ILE A 172 12.91 9.23 -6.49
C ILE A 172 12.51 10.59 -7.06
N SER A 173 13.39 11.21 -7.86
CA SER A 173 13.10 12.50 -8.49
C SER A 173 11.84 12.44 -9.35
N SER A 174 11.62 11.34 -10.08
CA SER A 174 10.44 11.17 -10.94
C SER A 174 9.11 11.11 -10.15
N MET A 175 9.13 10.73 -8.87
CA MET A 175 7.93 10.77 -8.03
C MET A 175 7.49 12.19 -7.70
N VAL A 176 8.43 13.15 -7.70
CA VAL A 176 8.17 14.56 -7.38
C VAL A 176 7.99 15.39 -8.66
N SER A 177 8.88 15.23 -9.63
CA SER A 177 8.87 16.00 -10.88
C SER A 177 7.89 15.46 -11.93
N GLY A 178 7.52 14.18 -11.84
CA GLY A 178 6.76 13.47 -12.87
C GLY A 178 7.59 13.06 -14.10
N GLU A 179 8.85 13.49 -14.19
CA GLU A 179 9.74 13.19 -15.30
C GLU A 179 10.86 12.23 -14.88
N ARG A 180 11.13 11.22 -15.71
CA ARG A 180 12.17 10.23 -15.46
C ARG A 180 13.32 10.42 -16.43
N LEU A 181 14.51 10.67 -15.89
CA LEU A 181 15.74 10.80 -16.66
C LEU A 181 16.51 9.48 -16.64
N PHE A 182 16.99 9.06 -17.81
CA PHE A 182 17.98 8.00 -17.95
C PHE A 182 19.33 8.64 -18.23
N ARG A 183 20.30 8.46 -17.33
CA ARG A 183 21.67 8.96 -17.53
C ARG A 183 22.45 7.93 -18.35
N ASP A 184 22.54 8.16 -19.66
CA ASP A 184 23.19 7.25 -20.60
C ASP A 184 24.58 7.70 -21.02
N ASP A 185 25.54 6.75 -20.95
CA ASP A 185 26.88 6.82 -21.58
C ASP A 185 27.14 5.62 -22.51
N LEU A 186 26.15 4.76 -22.78
CA LEU A 186 26.30 3.56 -23.63
C LEU A 186 25.31 3.60 -24.79
N LYS A 187 25.80 3.28 -26.00
CA LYS A 187 25.00 3.09 -27.22
C LYS A 187 24.12 1.84 -27.08
N ASP A 188 22.90 1.97 -27.59
CA ASP A 188 21.82 0.97 -27.67
C ASP A 188 22.28 -0.46 -28.03
#